data_AF-A0AAN5DCB1-F1
#
_entry.id   AF-A0AAN5DCB1-F1
#
_cell.length_a   1.000
_cell.length_b   1.000
_cell.length_c   1.000
_cell.angle_alpha   90.00
_cell.angle_beta   90.00
_cell.angle_gamma   90.00
#
_symmetry.space_group_name_H-M   'P 1'
#
loop_
_entity.id
_entity.type
_entity.pdbx_description
1 polymer ?
#
loop_
_entity_poly.entity_id
_entity_poly.type
_entity_poly.pdbx_seq_one_letter_code
_entity_poly.pdbx_strand_id
1 'polypeptide(L)'
;MRLGIFTIFLAGGVASIARLKRQALPSNHVQVHSLNSNVSVSDVVVVVTSSDSRIDLLEKKLNLSTWATSSNVSFDTFDTFVNYTAAAAETFARMQGVELHAQAANSEVRSFTRNHTSFSMTTSKALDSSINNSLTGRVNVSIADSGMKIQALEGKWADVTASTREDNRTAKSMNIYSNMSMDSNYERRLVLSAVDRLYDMEAVLLGARVRTTYGDVMLDIDPDYRTARIYTNAHTIELKTTLSPFGIEFNDQRMLISAPFEETTAKILKNTSDVHFVVGQLSQLRLSRGGGEIQLGRNVAQAERINVTSTKMNMDLFETREMDARTNQSHISMMTNSTTASLTSLYHHLHVSGGVPKMMLLTGNLTINISTKPATPPQPTLFPGFSAPPDKFATVGPPKFPG
;
A
#
# COMPACT_ATOMS: atom_id res chain seq x y z
N MET A 1 -22.27 32.79 -33.50
CA MET A 1 -21.98 31.73 -34.49
C MET A 1 -20.75 32.17 -35.29
N ARG A 2 -19.55 31.66 -34.94
CA ARG A 2 -18.31 31.91 -35.69
C ARG A 2 -17.65 30.56 -35.94
N LEU A 3 -17.71 30.14 -37.19
CA LEU A 3 -17.13 28.91 -37.71
C LEU A 3 -15.62 29.16 -37.93
N GLY A 4 -14.77 28.55 -37.11
CA GLY A 4 -13.32 28.59 -37.29
C GLY A 4 -12.89 27.48 -38.23
N ILE A 5 -12.45 27.84 -39.44
CA ILE A 5 -11.92 26.92 -40.46
C ILE A 5 -10.55 26.39 -39.97
N PHE A 6 -10.43 25.08 -39.81
CA PHE A 6 -9.16 24.40 -39.58
C PHE A 6 -8.54 23.98 -40.91
N THR A 7 -7.35 24.51 -41.21
CA THR A 7 -6.61 24.20 -42.44
C THR A 7 -5.78 22.93 -42.25
N ILE A 8 -6.12 21.85 -42.97
CA ILE A 8 -5.31 20.62 -43.05
C ILE A 8 -4.44 20.72 -44.30
N PHE A 9 -3.12 20.85 -44.13
CA PHE A 9 -2.16 20.67 -45.22
C PHE A 9 -1.84 19.18 -45.41
N LEU A 10 -2.19 18.65 -46.58
CA LEU A 10 -1.70 17.38 -47.14
C LEU A 10 -0.58 17.72 -48.13
N ALA A 11 0.61 17.18 -47.93
CA ALA A 11 1.67 17.19 -48.94
C ALA A 11 2.03 15.74 -49.27
N GLY A 12 1.88 15.39 -50.55
CA GLY A 12 2.23 14.11 -51.15
C GLY A 12 3.74 13.84 -51.10
N GLY A 13 4.07 12.55 -51.08
CA GLY A 13 5.36 12.05 -50.60
C GLY A 13 6.54 12.16 -51.55
N VAL A 14 7.72 12.08 -50.94
CA VAL A 14 8.95 11.40 -51.41
C VAL A 14 9.68 10.94 -50.14
N ALA A 15 10.32 9.77 -50.17
CA ALA A 15 10.97 9.06 -49.06
C ALA A 15 11.42 9.96 -47.89
N SER A 16 10.72 9.86 -46.75
CA SER A 16 11.04 10.66 -45.57
C SER A 16 11.17 9.76 -44.34
N ILE A 17 12.28 9.94 -43.64
CA ILE A 17 12.41 9.68 -42.20
C ILE A 17 11.10 10.14 -41.58
N ALA A 18 10.34 9.22 -40.97
CA ALA A 18 9.01 9.49 -40.43
C ALA A 18 9.04 10.74 -39.54
N ARG A 19 8.65 11.88 -40.11
CA ARG A 19 8.58 13.15 -39.38
C ARG A 19 7.33 13.09 -38.53
N LEU A 20 7.55 13.00 -37.22
CA LEU A 20 6.57 13.07 -36.15
C LEU A 20 5.67 14.30 -36.37
N LYS A 21 4.39 14.08 -36.72
CA LYS A 21 3.43 15.17 -36.98
C LYS A 21 2.77 15.57 -35.65
N ARG A 22 3.21 16.69 -35.06
CA ARG A 22 2.53 17.28 -33.89
C ARG A 22 1.16 17.83 -34.27
N GLN A 23 0.16 17.51 -33.46
CA GLN A 23 -1.19 18.07 -33.56
C GLN A 23 -1.48 18.86 -32.29
N ALA A 24 -1.84 20.14 -32.42
CA ALA A 24 -2.28 20.94 -31.28
C ALA A 24 -3.66 20.45 -30.84
N LEU A 25 -3.79 20.08 -29.57
CA LEU A 25 -5.05 19.67 -28.97
C LEU A 25 -5.79 20.91 -28.43
N PRO A 26 -7.13 20.94 -28.47
CA PRO A 26 -7.94 22.07 -27.98
C PRO A 26 -8.06 22.10 -26.44
N SER A 27 -7.04 21.61 -25.72
CA SER A 27 -7.00 21.53 -24.26
C SER A 27 -5.68 22.11 -23.75
N ASN A 28 -5.76 22.87 -22.65
CA ASN A 28 -4.56 23.32 -21.93
C ASN A 28 -4.14 22.31 -20.85
N HIS A 29 -5.02 21.36 -20.51
CA HIS A 29 -4.85 20.42 -19.42
C HIS A 29 -4.42 19.02 -19.90
N VAL A 30 -4.70 18.67 -21.16
CA VAL A 30 -4.34 17.38 -21.76
C VAL A 30 -3.27 17.56 -22.82
N GLN A 31 -2.12 16.93 -22.64
CA GLN A 31 -1.04 16.89 -23.63
C GLN A 31 -0.73 15.43 -23.99
N VAL A 32 -0.67 15.14 -25.29
CA VAL A 32 -0.29 13.81 -25.79
C VAL A 32 0.96 13.93 -26.64
N HIS A 33 2.04 13.34 -26.16
CA HIS A 33 3.30 13.17 -26.86
C HIS A 33 3.33 11.76 -27.42
N SER A 34 3.62 11.57 -28.70
CA SER A 34 3.69 10.21 -29.28
C SER A 34 4.54 10.15 -30.53
N LEU A 35 4.99 8.94 -30.89
CA LEU A 35 5.65 8.71 -32.17
C LEU A 35 4.65 8.74 -33.34
N ASN A 36 3.52 8.07 -33.18
CA ASN A 36 2.42 8.15 -34.14
C ASN A 36 1.13 8.43 -33.37
N SER A 37 0.31 9.32 -33.93
CA SER A 37 -1.03 9.58 -33.42
C SER A 37 -2.03 9.74 -34.55
N ASN A 38 -3.23 9.25 -34.30
CA ASN A 38 -4.42 9.58 -35.05
C ASN A 38 -5.35 10.39 -34.14
N VAL A 39 -5.80 11.54 -34.62
CA VAL A 39 -6.72 12.41 -33.88
C VAL A 39 -8.01 12.50 -34.66
N SER A 40 -9.11 12.25 -33.97
CA SER A 40 -10.46 12.46 -34.49
C SER A 40 -11.22 13.40 -33.56
N VAL A 41 -12.06 14.24 -34.15
CA VAL A 41 -12.89 15.20 -33.42
C VAL A 41 -14.33 14.98 -33.87
N SER A 42 -15.21 14.70 -32.92
CA SER A 42 -16.65 14.57 -33.15
C SER A 42 -17.37 15.48 -32.16
N ASP A 43 -18.05 16.50 -32.67
CA ASP A 43 -18.64 17.60 -31.91
C ASP A 43 -17.61 18.29 -30.98
N VAL A 44 -17.72 18.04 -29.68
CA VAL A 44 -16.85 18.59 -28.64
C VAL A 44 -15.85 17.56 -28.10
N VAL A 45 -15.91 16.31 -28.57
CA VAL A 45 -15.06 15.22 -28.09
C VAL A 45 -13.89 15.01 -29.03
N VAL A 46 -12.69 15.00 -28.46
CA VAL A 46 -11.43 14.72 -29.12
C VAL A 46 -10.96 13.34 -28.71
N VAL A 47 -10.65 12.49 -29.68
CA VAL A 47 -10.09 11.15 -29.46
C VAL A 47 -8.71 11.07 -30.11
N VAL A 48 -7.70 10.72 -29.33
CA VAL A 48 -6.30 10.57 -29.73
C VAL A 48 -5.88 9.13 -29.52
N THR A 49 -5.61 8.41 -30.61
CA THR A 49 -5.03 7.06 -30.57
C THR A 49 -3.56 7.15 -30.90
N SER A 50 -2.69 6.67 -30.02
CA SER A 50 -1.25 6.84 -30.14
C SER A 50 -0.46 5.55 -29.93
N SER A 51 0.68 5.44 -30.62
CA SER A 51 1.71 4.42 -30.37
C SER A 51 2.96 5.08 -29.77
N ASP A 52 3.57 4.43 -28.77
CA ASP A 52 4.68 4.94 -27.96
C ASP A 52 4.43 6.39 -27.54
N SER A 53 3.68 6.54 -26.46
CA SER A 53 3.12 7.81 -26.02
C SER A 53 3.45 8.14 -24.58
N ARG A 54 3.53 9.44 -24.30
CA ARG A 54 3.41 10.03 -22.98
C ARG A 54 2.17 10.93 -22.96
N ILE A 55 1.28 10.68 -22.02
CA ILE A 55 0.08 11.48 -21.78
C ILE A 55 0.32 12.28 -20.51
N ASP A 56 0.24 13.59 -20.59
CA ASP A 56 0.30 14.48 -19.43
C ASP A 56 -1.08 15.11 -19.21
N LEU A 57 -1.56 15.02 -17.98
CA LEU A 57 -2.75 15.66 -17.46
C LEU A 57 -2.31 16.65 -16.39
N LEU A 58 -2.50 17.94 -16.65
CA LEU A 58 -2.02 19.04 -15.82
C LEU A 58 -3.21 19.82 -15.29
N GLU A 59 -3.61 19.53 -14.07
CA GLU A 59 -4.72 20.19 -13.37
C GLU A 59 -4.21 20.83 -12.08
N LYS A 60 -4.86 21.90 -11.61
CA LYS A 60 -4.41 22.71 -10.47
C LYS A 60 -4.08 21.89 -9.23
N LYS A 61 -4.91 20.88 -8.91
CA LYS A 61 -4.75 20.07 -7.69
C LYS A 61 -4.17 18.68 -7.96
N LEU A 62 -3.99 18.32 -9.23
CA LEU A 62 -3.66 16.97 -9.65
C LEU A 62 -2.88 16.98 -10.96
N ASN A 63 -1.67 16.42 -10.93
CA ASN A 63 -0.85 16.21 -12.12
C ASN A 63 -0.63 14.71 -12.33
N LEU A 64 -0.77 14.26 -13.57
CA LEU A 64 -0.56 12.87 -13.94
C LEU A 64 0.22 12.76 -15.24
N SER A 65 1.24 11.93 -15.25
CA SER A 65 1.99 11.56 -16.45
C SER A 65 1.92 10.04 -16.63
N THR A 66 1.54 9.59 -17.83
CA THR A 66 1.48 8.16 -18.18
C THR A 66 2.28 7.88 -19.43
N TRP A 67 3.25 6.99 -19.33
CA TRP A 67 4.02 6.44 -20.45
C TRP A 67 3.41 5.11 -20.86
N ALA A 68 3.19 4.92 -22.16
CA ALA A 68 2.52 3.74 -22.68
C ALA A 68 3.03 3.36 -24.07
N THR A 69 3.05 2.07 -24.38
CA THR A 69 3.39 1.55 -25.72
C THR A 69 2.27 1.78 -26.73
N SER A 70 1.02 1.79 -26.26
CA SER A 70 -0.14 2.23 -27.03
C SER A 70 -1.15 2.87 -26.11
N SER A 71 -1.84 3.91 -26.58
CA SER A 71 -2.87 4.57 -25.81
C SER A 71 -4.05 5.04 -26.67
N ASN A 72 -5.20 5.19 -26.03
CA ASN A 72 -6.38 5.84 -26.57
C ASN A 72 -6.89 6.83 -25.52
N VAL A 73 -6.89 8.12 -25.84
CA VAL A 73 -7.30 9.22 -24.96
C VAL A 73 -8.52 9.89 -25.56
N SER A 74 -9.56 10.09 -24.77
CA SER A 74 -10.78 10.80 -25.14
C SER A 74 -11.08 11.88 -24.12
N PHE A 75 -11.27 13.11 -24.56
CA PHE A 75 -11.62 14.25 -23.70
C PHE A 75 -12.51 15.22 -24.45
N ASP A 76 -13.24 16.08 -23.74
CA ASP A 76 -13.96 17.18 -24.38
C ASP A 76 -13.15 18.47 -24.42
N THR A 77 -13.48 19.38 -25.33
CA THR A 77 -12.80 20.69 -25.46
C THR A 77 -12.97 21.62 -24.26
N PHE A 78 -13.81 21.25 -23.28
CA PHE A 78 -14.01 21.98 -22.04
C PHE A 78 -13.27 21.36 -20.85
N ASP A 79 -12.54 20.26 -21.09
CA ASP A 79 -11.80 19.48 -20.09
C ASP A 79 -12.67 18.97 -18.93
N THR A 80 -13.97 18.81 -19.13
CA THR A 80 -14.89 18.30 -18.10
C THR A 80 -14.63 16.83 -17.79
N PHE A 81 -14.17 16.07 -18.79
CA PHE A 81 -13.71 14.71 -18.60
C PHE A 81 -12.45 14.40 -19.42
N VAL A 82 -11.62 13.50 -18.87
CA VAL A 82 -10.56 12.83 -19.61
C VAL A 82 -10.63 11.36 -19.34
N ASN A 83 -10.82 10.58 -20.40
CA ASN A 83 -10.80 9.14 -20.39
C ASN A 83 -9.57 8.63 -21.13
N TYR A 84 -8.82 7.67 -20.58
CA TYR A 84 -7.82 6.97 -21.40
C TYR A 84 -7.66 5.49 -21.06
N THR A 85 -7.17 4.74 -22.05
CA THR A 85 -6.69 3.35 -21.92
C THR A 85 -5.25 3.27 -22.41
N ALA A 86 -4.41 2.47 -21.75
CA ALA A 86 -2.98 2.38 -22.06
C ALA A 86 -2.43 0.94 -21.92
N ALA A 87 -1.55 0.51 -22.82
CA ALA A 87 -0.86 -0.78 -22.72
C ALA A 87 0.60 -0.60 -22.28
N ALA A 88 1.11 -1.50 -21.44
CA ALA A 88 2.41 -1.39 -20.76
C ALA A 88 2.62 0.01 -20.17
N ALA A 89 1.73 0.35 -19.22
CA ALA A 89 1.60 1.69 -18.69
C ALA A 89 2.44 1.90 -17.43
N GLU A 90 3.17 3.00 -17.40
CA GLU A 90 3.80 3.55 -16.20
C GLU A 90 3.17 4.91 -15.92
N THR A 91 2.54 5.05 -14.76
CA THR A 91 1.76 6.21 -14.36
C THR A 91 2.36 6.81 -13.10
N PHE A 92 2.62 8.11 -13.16
CA PHE A 92 3.01 8.94 -12.02
C PHE A 92 1.92 9.98 -11.79
N ALA A 93 1.34 9.99 -10.59
CA ALA A 93 0.37 10.99 -10.19
C ALA A 93 0.88 11.75 -8.97
N ARG A 94 0.67 13.07 -8.95
CA ARG A 94 0.92 13.91 -7.80
C ARG A 94 -0.35 14.67 -7.46
N MET A 95 -0.82 14.53 -6.22
CA MET A 95 -2.04 15.16 -5.73
C MET A 95 -1.78 15.76 -4.36
N GLN A 96 -1.81 17.10 -4.25
CA GLN A 96 -1.72 17.82 -2.96
C GLN A 96 -0.58 17.36 -2.01
N GLY A 97 0.56 16.92 -2.56
CA GLY A 97 1.71 16.45 -1.79
C GLY A 97 1.86 14.92 -1.69
N VAL A 98 0.83 14.16 -2.09
CA VAL A 98 0.91 12.70 -2.26
C VAL A 98 1.45 12.36 -3.62
N GLU A 99 2.34 11.38 -3.66
CA GLU A 99 2.87 10.79 -4.88
C GLU A 99 2.33 9.37 -5.01
N LEU A 100 1.65 9.11 -6.12
CA LEU A 100 1.24 7.79 -6.56
C LEU A 100 2.12 7.38 -7.73
N HIS A 101 2.64 6.16 -7.66
CA HIS A 101 3.23 5.51 -8.80
C HIS A 101 2.54 4.18 -9.07
N ALA A 102 2.31 3.89 -10.34
CA ALA A 102 1.71 2.66 -10.81
C ALA A 102 2.45 2.15 -12.06
N GLN A 103 2.80 0.88 -12.09
CA GLN A 103 3.33 0.19 -13.26
C GLN A 103 2.52 -1.08 -13.50
N ALA A 104 2.13 -1.33 -14.74
CA ALA A 104 1.40 -2.53 -15.13
C ALA A 104 1.85 -3.00 -16.51
N ALA A 105 1.92 -4.32 -16.72
CA ALA A 105 2.21 -4.87 -18.04
C ALA A 105 1.07 -4.54 -19.02
N ASN A 106 -0.18 -4.50 -18.53
CA ASN A 106 -1.35 -4.03 -19.28
C ASN A 106 -2.21 -3.12 -18.37
N SER A 107 -2.75 -2.00 -18.85
CA SER A 107 -3.96 -1.45 -18.23
C SER A 107 -5.13 -1.94 -19.09
N GLU A 108 -5.65 -3.11 -18.72
CA GLU A 108 -6.74 -3.78 -19.44
C GLU A 108 -8.03 -3.86 -18.63
N VAL A 109 -9.13 -3.81 -19.38
CA VAL A 109 -10.53 -3.85 -18.93
C VAL A 109 -10.91 -5.22 -18.38
N ARG A 110 -11.27 -5.28 -17.09
CA ARG A 110 -12.19 -6.31 -16.59
C ARG A 110 -13.27 -5.63 -15.75
N SER A 111 -14.49 -5.62 -16.30
CA SER A 111 -15.68 -5.23 -15.55
C SER A 111 -16.49 -6.47 -15.23
N PHE A 112 -16.97 -6.58 -13.99
CA PHE A 112 -17.91 -7.63 -13.62
C PHE A 112 -19.35 -7.35 -14.10
N THR A 113 -19.64 -6.21 -14.74
CA THR A 113 -20.99 -5.97 -15.30
C THR A 113 -21.10 -5.10 -16.57
N ARG A 114 -20.05 -4.46 -17.10
CA ARG A 114 -20.01 -3.76 -18.42
C ARG A 114 -18.60 -3.22 -18.71
N ASN A 115 -17.98 -3.69 -19.80
CA ASN A 115 -16.67 -3.27 -20.31
C ASN A 115 -16.51 -1.75 -20.35
N HIS A 116 -15.65 -1.17 -19.51
CA HIS A 116 -14.73 -0.04 -19.71
C HIS A 116 -14.01 0.16 -18.35
N THR A 117 -12.68 -0.03 -18.28
CA THR A 117 -11.87 0.68 -17.27
C THR A 117 -11.04 1.69 -18.02
N SER A 118 -11.62 2.88 -18.10
CA SER A 118 -10.98 4.14 -18.40
C SER A 118 -10.24 4.59 -17.15
N PHE A 119 -9.01 5.09 -17.29
CA PHE A 119 -8.66 6.23 -16.45
C PHE A 119 -9.77 7.24 -16.66
N SER A 120 -10.56 7.62 -15.66
CA SER A 120 -11.56 8.68 -15.79
C SER A 120 -11.21 9.79 -14.81
N MET A 121 -11.00 10.98 -15.35
CA MET A 121 -10.84 12.18 -14.56
C MET A 121 -11.98 13.13 -14.85
N THR A 122 -12.72 13.49 -13.81
CA THR A 122 -13.66 14.61 -13.87
C THR A 122 -12.93 15.82 -13.33
N THR A 123 -12.77 16.86 -14.15
CA THR A 123 -12.29 18.15 -13.67
C THR A 123 -13.48 19.07 -13.48
N SER A 124 -13.63 19.64 -12.29
CA SER A 124 -14.53 20.77 -12.12
C SER A 124 -13.69 22.03 -11.99
N LYS A 125 -14.05 23.08 -12.73
CA LYS A 125 -13.45 24.41 -12.57
C LYS A 125 -13.65 25.02 -11.17
N ALA A 126 -14.41 24.35 -10.29
CA ALA A 126 -14.94 24.95 -9.07
C ALA A 126 -14.57 24.24 -7.76
N LEU A 127 -14.48 22.91 -7.65
CA LEU A 127 -14.47 22.25 -6.33
C LEU A 127 -13.47 21.08 -6.23
N ASP A 128 -13.75 19.95 -6.89
CA ASP A 128 -13.00 18.69 -6.74
C ASP A 128 -12.54 18.07 -8.09
N SER A 129 -11.39 17.39 -8.05
CA SER A 129 -10.82 16.58 -9.13
C SER A 129 -10.69 15.13 -8.65
N SER A 130 -10.97 14.15 -9.51
CA SER A 130 -10.84 12.73 -9.15
C SER A 130 -10.14 11.92 -10.24
N ILE A 131 -9.54 10.80 -9.84
CA ILE A 131 -8.97 9.76 -10.69
C ILE A 131 -9.59 8.44 -10.26
N ASN A 132 -9.93 7.63 -11.25
CA ASN A 132 -10.08 6.19 -11.08
C ASN A 132 -9.20 5.50 -12.12
N ASN A 133 -8.35 4.57 -11.70
CA ASN A 133 -7.40 3.85 -12.56
C ASN A 133 -7.41 2.37 -12.21
N SER A 134 -7.73 1.51 -13.17
CA SER A 134 -7.68 0.06 -13.02
C SER A 134 -6.50 -0.52 -13.79
N LEU A 135 -5.68 -1.30 -13.10
CA LEU A 135 -4.41 -1.84 -13.54
C LEU A 135 -4.44 -3.37 -13.49
N THR A 136 -3.91 -4.04 -14.51
CA THR A 136 -3.92 -5.51 -14.60
C THR A 136 -2.57 -6.06 -15.09
N GLY A 137 -2.31 -7.35 -14.92
CA GLY A 137 -1.10 -7.97 -15.48
C GLY A 137 0.20 -7.47 -14.84
N ARG A 138 0.59 -8.07 -13.71
CA ARG A 138 1.79 -7.72 -12.91
C ARG A 138 1.84 -6.23 -12.57
N VAL A 139 1.06 -5.87 -11.58
CA VAL A 139 0.85 -4.51 -11.12
C VAL A 139 1.78 -4.19 -9.94
N ASN A 140 2.45 -3.06 -10.03
CA ASN A 140 3.24 -2.49 -8.97
C ASN A 140 2.68 -1.10 -8.63
N VAL A 141 2.40 -0.82 -7.36
CA VAL A 141 1.87 0.47 -6.88
C VAL A 141 2.74 0.98 -5.75
N SER A 142 2.97 2.28 -5.68
CA SER A 142 3.38 2.92 -4.42
C SER A 142 2.64 4.21 -4.15
N ILE A 143 2.29 4.41 -2.89
CA ILE A 143 1.73 5.65 -2.36
C ILE A 143 2.76 6.21 -1.39
N ALA A 144 3.14 7.46 -1.56
CA ALA A 144 4.04 8.17 -0.67
C ALA A 144 3.44 9.51 -0.25
N ASP A 145 3.48 9.79 1.05
CA ASP A 145 3.03 11.05 1.62
C ASP A 145 3.85 11.40 2.87
N SER A 146 4.47 12.58 2.87
CA SER A 146 5.11 13.19 4.05
C SER A 146 6.08 12.26 4.81
N GLY A 147 6.92 11.50 4.09
CA GLY A 147 7.93 10.59 4.68
C GLY A 147 7.43 9.17 4.96
N MET A 148 6.13 8.94 4.77
CA MET A 148 5.54 7.61 4.80
C MET A 148 5.38 7.07 3.38
N LYS A 149 5.74 5.82 3.17
CA LYS A 149 5.72 5.18 1.86
C LYS A 149 5.23 3.75 1.95
N ILE A 150 4.21 3.42 1.16
CA ILE A 150 3.68 2.07 1.02
C ILE A 150 3.96 1.62 -0.41
N GLN A 151 4.55 0.44 -0.57
CA GLN A 151 4.83 -0.17 -1.87
C GLN A 151 4.17 -1.53 -1.96
N ALA A 152 3.49 -1.80 -3.06
CA ALA A 152 2.89 -3.07 -3.41
C ALA A 152 3.48 -3.55 -4.73
N LEU A 153 4.03 -4.77 -4.75
CA LEU A 153 4.66 -5.34 -5.95
C LEU A 153 3.99 -6.64 -6.38
N GLU A 154 4.11 -6.89 -7.68
CA GLU A 154 3.73 -8.14 -8.34
C GLU A 154 2.27 -8.53 -8.12
N GLY A 155 1.40 -7.53 -7.95
CA GLY A 155 -0.04 -7.71 -7.87
C GLY A 155 -0.59 -8.27 -9.17
N LYS A 156 -1.68 -9.03 -9.07
CA LYS A 156 -2.45 -9.44 -10.24
C LYS A 156 -3.25 -8.28 -10.82
N TRP A 157 -3.72 -7.41 -9.92
CA TRP A 157 -4.65 -6.32 -10.22
C TRP A 157 -4.57 -5.25 -9.14
N ALA A 158 -4.83 -4.00 -9.53
CA ALA A 158 -5.07 -2.89 -8.62
C ALA A 158 -6.13 -1.94 -9.17
N ASP A 159 -7.03 -1.48 -8.32
CA ASP A 159 -7.87 -0.31 -8.58
C ASP A 159 -7.39 0.83 -7.71
N VAL A 160 -7.04 1.96 -8.32
CA VAL A 160 -6.59 3.17 -7.64
C VAL A 160 -7.59 4.28 -7.87
N THR A 161 -8.17 4.77 -6.79
CA THR A 161 -9.01 5.95 -6.79
C THR A 161 -8.32 7.07 -6.02
N ALA A 162 -8.47 8.30 -6.50
CA ALA A 162 -7.97 9.47 -5.83
C ALA A 162 -8.96 10.61 -6.04
N SER A 163 -9.18 11.44 -5.02
CA SER A 163 -10.04 12.61 -5.11
C SER A 163 -9.46 13.73 -4.28
N THR A 164 -9.54 14.96 -4.79
CA THR A 164 -9.28 16.15 -4.00
C THR A 164 -10.56 16.55 -3.30
N ARG A 165 -10.44 17.25 -2.17
CA ARG A 165 -11.57 17.79 -1.42
C ARG A 165 -11.39 19.29 -1.19
N GLU A 166 -12.51 20.00 -0.97
CA GLU A 166 -12.46 21.26 -0.21
C GLU A 166 -12.10 20.99 1.25
N ASP A 167 -11.33 21.91 1.85
CA ASP A 167 -10.70 21.77 3.16
C ASP A 167 -11.68 21.20 4.21
N ASN A 168 -11.46 19.94 4.61
CA ASN A 168 -12.25 19.25 5.60
C ASN A 168 -11.43 19.04 6.89
N ARG A 169 -12.08 18.87 8.05
CA ARG A 169 -11.43 18.68 9.36
C ARG A 169 -10.85 17.27 9.57
N THR A 170 -10.62 16.51 8.51
CA THR A 170 -10.14 15.12 8.61
C THR A 170 -8.70 15.10 9.10
N ALA A 171 -8.40 14.26 10.09
CA ALA A 171 -7.03 14.04 10.51
C ALA A 171 -6.28 13.23 9.45
N LYS A 172 -5.04 13.63 9.19
CA LYS A 172 -4.16 12.93 8.26
C LYS A 172 -3.91 11.51 8.75
N SER A 173 -4.12 10.52 7.88
CA SER A 173 -3.83 9.11 8.18
C SER A 173 -3.50 8.32 6.93
N MET A 174 -2.70 7.29 7.10
CA MET A 174 -2.52 6.23 6.11
C MET A 174 -2.95 4.92 6.72
N ASN A 175 -3.62 4.08 5.95
CA ASN A 175 -4.14 2.82 6.45
C ASN A 175 -3.94 1.68 5.45
N ILE A 176 -3.81 0.48 5.99
CA ILE A 176 -3.77 -0.77 5.24
C ILE A 176 -4.81 -1.69 5.86
N TYR A 177 -5.80 -2.10 5.09
CA TYR A 177 -6.85 -3.01 5.54
C TYR A 177 -6.90 -4.26 4.68
N SER A 178 -6.76 -5.42 5.28
CA SER A 178 -7.10 -6.68 4.62
C SER A 178 -8.61 -6.85 4.72
N ASN A 179 -9.32 -6.64 3.61
CA ASN A 179 -10.77 -6.78 3.57
C ASN A 179 -11.14 -8.17 3.05
N MET A 180 -11.95 -8.89 3.84
CA MET A 180 -12.53 -10.19 3.47
C MET A 180 -13.77 -9.99 2.58
N SER A 181 -13.68 -9.16 1.52
CA SER A 181 -14.76 -9.12 0.55
C SER A 181 -14.83 -10.50 -0.12
N MET A 182 -15.79 -11.31 0.31
CA MET A 182 -16.10 -12.61 -0.28
C MET A 182 -16.82 -12.36 -1.60
N ASP A 183 -16.06 -11.94 -2.60
CA ASP A 183 -16.49 -12.16 -3.98
C ASP A 183 -16.53 -13.67 -4.24
N SER A 184 -17.33 -14.12 -5.20
CA SER A 184 -17.61 -15.54 -5.51
C SER A 184 -16.36 -16.44 -5.71
N ASN A 185 -15.17 -15.87 -5.78
CA ASN A 185 -13.88 -16.53 -5.99
C ASN A 185 -12.96 -16.61 -4.75
N TYR A 186 -13.39 -16.19 -3.56
CA TYR A 186 -12.62 -16.26 -2.30
C TYR A 186 -11.28 -15.49 -2.26
N GLU A 187 -11.02 -14.56 -3.19
CA GLU A 187 -9.76 -13.82 -3.22
C GLU A 187 -9.76 -12.64 -2.23
N ARG A 188 -8.82 -12.64 -1.28
CA ARG A 188 -8.62 -11.52 -0.34
C ARG A 188 -8.08 -10.30 -1.08
N ARG A 189 -8.61 -9.12 -0.73
CA ARG A 189 -8.13 -7.83 -1.21
C ARG A 189 -7.47 -7.05 -0.09
N LEU A 190 -6.49 -6.23 -0.44
CA LEU A 190 -5.84 -5.31 0.48
C LEU A 190 -6.15 -3.89 0.02
N VAL A 191 -6.71 -3.09 0.92
CA VAL A 191 -7.02 -1.68 0.68
C VAL A 191 -5.92 -0.85 1.32
N LEU A 192 -5.21 -0.05 0.51
CA LEU A 192 -4.31 0.99 0.97
C LEU A 192 -5.07 2.31 0.88
N SER A 193 -5.12 3.10 1.95
CA SER A 193 -5.77 4.40 1.92
C SER A 193 -4.84 5.48 2.45
N ALA A 194 -4.81 6.65 1.83
CA ALA A 194 -4.22 7.86 2.37
C ALA A 194 -5.29 8.96 2.39
N VAL A 195 -5.55 9.50 3.57
CA VAL A 195 -6.62 10.50 3.79
C VAL A 195 -6.03 11.71 4.49
N ASP A 196 -6.32 12.89 3.96
CA ASP A 196 -5.96 14.19 4.55
C ASP A 196 -7.15 15.16 4.37
N ARG A 197 -6.99 16.40 4.81
CA ARG A 197 -7.99 17.48 4.67
C ARG A 197 -8.29 17.82 3.22
N LEU A 198 -7.29 17.68 2.35
CA LEU A 198 -7.33 18.16 0.96
C LEU A 198 -7.51 17.03 -0.06
N TYR A 199 -7.44 15.77 0.37
CA TYR A 199 -7.51 14.64 -0.54
C TYR A 199 -7.90 13.33 0.16
N ASP A 200 -8.36 12.38 -0.66
CA ASP A 200 -8.60 10.99 -0.30
C ASP A 200 -8.09 10.10 -1.45
N MET A 201 -7.23 9.14 -1.14
CA MET A 201 -6.67 8.19 -2.10
C MET A 201 -6.84 6.78 -1.56
N GLU A 202 -7.32 5.88 -2.41
CA GLU A 202 -7.48 4.46 -2.11
C GLU A 202 -6.88 3.62 -3.23
N ALA A 203 -6.08 2.61 -2.89
CA ALA A 203 -5.63 1.57 -3.81
C ALA A 203 -6.08 0.20 -3.29
N VAL A 204 -6.98 -0.45 -4.01
CA VAL A 204 -7.41 -1.82 -3.75
C VAL A 204 -6.54 -2.77 -4.55
N LEU A 205 -5.89 -3.71 -3.87
CA LEU A 205 -4.89 -4.62 -4.43
C LEU A 205 -5.33 -6.07 -4.33
N LEU A 206 -4.91 -6.87 -5.31
CA LEU A 206 -5.08 -8.31 -5.33
C LEU A 206 -3.74 -9.01 -5.57
N GLY A 207 -3.34 -9.89 -4.65
CA GLY A 207 -2.18 -10.76 -4.83
C GLY A 207 -0.83 -10.04 -4.85
N ALA A 208 -0.75 -8.81 -4.33
CA ALA A 208 0.47 -8.01 -4.27
C ALA A 208 1.21 -8.22 -2.95
N ARG A 209 2.55 -8.31 -2.98
CA ARG A 209 3.36 -8.23 -1.75
C ARG A 209 3.51 -6.77 -1.34
N VAL A 210 3.22 -6.44 -0.09
CA VAL A 210 3.24 -5.04 0.38
C VAL A 210 4.33 -4.80 1.40
N ARG A 211 5.08 -3.71 1.25
CA ARG A 211 6.08 -3.23 2.20
C ARG A 211 5.91 -1.76 2.52
N THR A 212 6.16 -1.43 3.78
CA THR A 212 6.18 -0.03 4.25
C THR A 212 7.12 0.12 5.43
N THR A 213 7.49 1.36 5.75
CA THR A 213 8.34 1.72 6.88
C THR A 213 7.67 2.78 7.72
N TYR A 214 7.80 2.66 9.03
CA TYR A 214 7.35 3.62 10.02
C TYR A 214 8.47 3.87 11.03
N GLY A 215 9.24 4.94 10.84
CA GLY A 215 10.50 5.13 11.57
C GLY A 215 11.45 3.95 11.31
N ASP A 216 11.93 3.33 12.39
CA ASP A 216 12.86 2.19 12.34
C ASP A 216 12.15 0.82 12.20
N VAL A 217 10.82 0.83 12.07
CA VAL A 217 10.02 -0.37 11.92
C VAL A 217 9.66 -0.59 10.46
N MET A 218 9.85 -1.81 9.99
CA MET A 218 9.47 -2.22 8.65
C MET A 218 8.35 -3.25 8.72
N LEU A 219 7.36 -3.11 7.83
CA LEU A 219 6.24 -4.02 7.68
C LEU A 219 6.31 -4.68 6.30
N ASP A 220 6.06 -5.99 6.25
CA ASP A 220 6.01 -6.81 5.03
C ASP A 220 4.77 -7.71 5.09
N ILE A 221 3.89 -7.61 4.11
CA ILE A 221 2.64 -8.37 4.01
C ILE A 221 2.73 -9.28 2.80
N ASP A 222 2.45 -10.57 3.01
CA ASP A 222 2.48 -11.56 1.96
C ASP A 222 1.30 -11.38 0.97
N PRO A 223 1.44 -11.81 -0.30
CA PRO A 223 0.41 -11.69 -1.33
C PRO A 223 -0.97 -12.28 -1.01
N ASP A 224 -1.03 -13.24 -0.07
CA ASP A 224 -2.29 -13.86 0.37
C ASP A 224 -3.04 -13.03 1.42
N TYR A 225 -2.43 -11.94 1.90
CA TYR A 225 -2.93 -11.06 2.95
C TYR A 225 -3.35 -11.81 4.22
N ARG A 226 -2.65 -12.90 4.52
CA ARG A 226 -2.83 -13.70 5.75
C ARG A 226 -1.66 -13.56 6.70
N THR A 227 -0.50 -13.16 6.18
CA THR A 227 0.71 -12.99 6.96
C THR A 227 1.21 -11.56 6.89
N ALA A 228 1.39 -10.93 8.05
CA ALA A 228 2.05 -9.65 8.20
C ALA A 228 3.28 -9.82 9.10
N ARG A 229 4.45 -9.37 8.65
CA ARG A 229 5.72 -9.41 9.38
C ARG A 229 6.15 -8.00 9.73
N ILE A 230 6.39 -7.77 11.01
CA ILE A 230 6.87 -6.52 11.57
C ILE A 230 8.30 -6.76 12.03
N TYR A 231 9.20 -5.94 11.53
CA TYR A 231 10.61 -5.97 11.85
C TYR A 231 10.94 -4.73 12.67
N THR A 232 11.23 -4.90 13.95
CA THR A 232 11.77 -3.84 14.82
C THR A 232 13.28 -4.02 14.99
N ASN A 233 13.96 -3.15 15.72
CA ASN A 233 15.39 -3.31 16.00
C ASN A 233 15.69 -4.60 16.78
N ALA A 234 14.80 -4.98 17.70
CA ALA A 234 15.01 -6.10 18.62
C ALA A 234 14.25 -7.38 18.25
N HIS A 235 13.13 -7.28 17.52
CA HIS A 235 12.20 -8.39 17.34
C HIS A 235 11.73 -8.50 15.88
N THR A 236 11.48 -9.74 15.46
CA THR A 236 10.64 -10.04 14.29
C THR A 236 9.34 -10.62 14.81
N ILE A 237 8.23 -9.99 14.45
CA ILE A 237 6.88 -10.39 14.83
C ILE A 237 6.14 -10.78 13.56
N GLU A 238 5.66 -12.01 13.49
CA GLU A 238 4.87 -12.53 12.38
C GLU A 238 3.44 -12.79 12.86
N LEU A 239 2.50 -11.98 12.39
CA LEU A 239 1.06 -12.21 12.57
C LEU A 239 0.54 -13.05 11.41
N LYS A 240 -0.05 -14.20 11.73
CA LYS A 240 -0.67 -15.14 10.80
C LYS A 240 -2.13 -15.32 11.14
N THR A 241 -3.01 -15.04 10.19
CA THR A 241 -4.46 -15.19 10.33
C THR A 241 -5.05 -16.16 9.31
N THR A 242 -5.95 -17.03 9.78
CA THR A 242 -6.66 -17.97 8.89
C THR A 242 -7.94 -17.36 8.33
N LEU A 243 -8.68 -16.59 9.13
CA LEU A 243 -9.95 -16.01 8.71
C LEU A 243 -10.00 -14.52 9.04
N SER A 244 -9.54 -14.12 10.21
CA SER A 244 -9.67 -12.75 10.71
C SER A 244 -9.00 -11.72 9.78
N PRO A 245 -9.69 -10.62 9.43
CA PRO A 245 -9.06 -9.49 8.77
C PRO A 245 -8.08 -8.83 9.74
N PHE A 246 -7.12 -8.09 9.20
CA PHE A 246 -6.31 -7.18 9.99
C PHE A 246 -6.28 -5.80 9.35
N GLY A 247 -6.21 -4.77 10.19
CA GLY A 247 -6.04 -3.38 9.81
C GLY A 247 -4.77 -2.81 10.41
N ILE A 248 -4.14 -1.89 9.71
CA ILE A 248 -2.93 -1.19 10.15
C ILE A 248 -3.16 0.28 9.88
N GLU A 249 -3.26 1.05 10.95
CA GLU A 249 -3.39 2.51 10.92
C GLU A 249 -2.02 3.12 11.20
N PHE A 250 -1.66 4.14 10.42
CA PHE A 250 -0.48 4.95 10.60
C PHE A 250 -0.86 6.42 10.73
N ASN A 251 -0.27 7.08 11.73
CA ASN A 251 -0.34 8.52 11.88
C ASN A 251 0.97 9.07 12.47
N ASP A 252 1.01 10.38 12.71
CA ASP A 252 2.22 11.06 13.21
C ASP A 252 2.65 10.64 14.63
N GLN A 253 1.86 9.83 15.34
CA GLN A 253 2.11 9.45 16.73
C GLN A 253 2.34 7.96 16.91
N ARG A 254 1.66 7.11 16.12
CA ARG A 254 1.70 5.66 16.26
C ARG A 254 1.45 4.92 14.95
N MET A 255 1.93 3.68 14.92
CA MET A 255 1.39 2.60 14.12
C MET A 255 0.52 1.70 15.01
N LEU A 256 -0.69 1.39 14.57
CA LEU A 256 -1.62 0.50 15.28
C LEU A 256 -2.05 -0.64 14.36
N ILE A 257 -1.67 -1.86 14.69
CA ILE A 257 -2.12 -3.08 14.02
C ILE A 257 -3.27 -3.66 14.84
N SER A 258 -4.37 -3.99 14.17
CA SER A 258 -5.59 -4.49 14.81
C SER A 258 -6.09 -5.75 14.10
N ALA A 259 -6.36 -6.80 14.86
CA ALA A 259 -7.10 -7.99 14.44
C ALA A 259 -8.44 -7.99 15.21
N PRO A 260 -9.47 -7.29 14.70
CA PRO A 260 -10.67 -6.97 15.47
C PRO A 260 -11.46 -8.20 15.92
N PHE A 261 -11.53 -9.25 15.08
CA PHE A 261 -12.22 -10.50 15.43
C PHE A 261 -11.53 -11.28 16.54
N GLU A 262 -10.27 -10.94 16.81
CA GLU A 262 -9.45 -11.59 17.82
C GLU A 262 -9.21 -10.68 19.03
N GLU A 263 -9.90 -9.53 19.10
CA GLU A 263 -9.72 -8.49 20.12
C GLU A 263 -8.24 -8.21 20.42
N THR A 264 -7.40 -8.28 19.38
CA THR A 264 -5.94 -8.20 19.51
C THR A 264 -5.42 -6.96 18.80
N THR A 265 -4.62 -6.18 19.50
CA THR A 265 -3.95 -5.00 18.94
C THR A 265 -2.46 -5.03 19.24
N ALA A 266 -1.66 -4.51 18.34
CA ALA A 266 -0.24 -4.22 18.54
C ALA A 266 0.01 -2.75 18.22
N LYS A 267 0.55 -2.00 19.18
CA LYS A 267 0.79 -0.57 19.08
C LYS A 267 2.30 -0.31 19.14
N ILE A 268 2.77 0.54 18.23
CA ILE A 268 4.15 1.02 18.17
C ILE A 268 4.10 2.55 18.11
N LEU A 269 4.86 3.23 18.98
CA LEU A 269 4.95 4.69 18.96
C LEU A 269 5.98 5.16 17.93
N LYS A 270 5.85 6.40 17.46
CA LYS A 270 6.84 6.99 16.56
C LYS A 270 8.21 7.04 17.25
N ASN A 271 9.27 6.73 16.49
CA ASN A 271 10.66 6.71 16.94
C ASN A 271 10.96 5.72 18.07
N THR A 272 10.13 4.69 18.26
CA THR A 272 10.39 3.59 19.20
C THR A 272 10.38 2.26 18.47
N SER A 273 11.21 1.31 18.91
CA SER A 273 11.12 -0.09 18.48
C SER A 273 10.29 -0.99 19.41
N ASP A 274 9.76 -0.40 20.49
CA ASP A 274 8.91 -1.09 21.45
C ASP A 274 7.54 -1.42 20.85
N VAL A 275 7.01 -2.58 21.23
CA VAL A 275 5.70 -3.06 20.76
C VAL A 275 4.82 -3.43 21.93
N HIS A 276 3.68 -2.75 22.04
CA HIS A 276 2.67 -3.01 23.06
C HIS A 276 1.52 -3.82 22.48
N PHE A 277 1.35 -5.04 22.96
CA PHE A 277 0.23 -5.92 22.64
C PHE A 277 -0.86 -5.85 23.69
N VAL A 278 -2.10 -5.82 23.23
CA VAL A 278 -3.29 -6.03 24.05
C VAL A 278 -4.12 -7.13 23.41
N VAL A 279 -4.42 -8.17 24.19
CA VAL A 279 -5.25 -9.31 23.80
C VAL A 279 -6.46 -9.35 24.74
N GLY A 280 -7.63 -9.03 24.20
CA GLY A 280 -8.89 -8.90 24.95
C GLY A 280 -9.62 -10.20 25.25
N GLN A 281 -9.15 -11.32 24.70
CA GLN A 281 -9.81 -12.63 24.76
C GLN A 281 -8.90 -13.76 25.26
N LEU A 282 -9.51 -14.95 25.40
CA LEU A 282 -8.80 -16.17 25.75
C LEU A 282 -7.63 -16.41 24.79
N SER A 283 -6.45 -16.54 25.37
CA SER A 283 -5.20 -16.65 24.63
C SER A 283 -4.24 -17.61 25.29
N GLN A 284 -3.35 -18.17 24.48
CA GLN A 284 -2.24 -18.99 24.93
C GLN A 284 -0.92 -18.38 24.47
N LEU A 285 -0.05 -18.02 25.40
CA LEU A 285 1.34 -17.68 25.15
C LEU A 285 2.23 -18.89 25.41
N ARG A 286 2.99 -19.30 24.41
CA ARG A 286 4.02 -20.35 24.52
C ARG A 286 5.39 -19.72 24.43
N LEU A 287 6.26 -20.06 25.37
CA LEU A 287 7.62 -19.53 25.44
C LEU A 287 8.58 -20.70 25.33
N SER A 288 9.58 -20.53 24.48
CA SER A 288 10.72 -21.43 24.40
C SER A 288 11.97 -20.71 24.84
N ARG A 289 12.79 -21.43 25.61
CA ARG A 289 13.98 -20.90 26.29
C ARG A 289 15.02 -20.29 25.34
N GLY A 290 15.11 -20.77 24.10
CA GLY A 290 16.03 -20.22 23.09
C GLY A 290 17.51 -20.17 23.53
N GLY A 291 17.91 -20.96 24.55
CA GLY A 291 19.25 -20.97 25.13
C GLY A 291 19.44 -20.16 26.43
N GLY A 292 18.47 -19.33 26.85
CA GLY A 292 18.54 -18.55 28.10
C GLY A 292 18.28 -19.37 29.37
N GLU A 293 18.31 -18.76 30.56
CA GLU A 293 17.92 -19.39 31.83
C GLU A 293 16.53 -18.91 32.25
N ILE A 294 15.71 -19.81 32.80
CA ILE A 294 14.42 -19.44 33.40
C ILE A 294 14.61 -19.49 34.90
N GLN A 295 14.26 -18.42 35.62
CA GLN A 295 14.34 -18.38 37.08
C GLN A 295 12.94 -18.42 37.70
N LEU A 296 12.74 -19.30 38.67
CA LEU A 296 11.55 -19.36 39.52
C LEU A 296 11.96 -18.99 40.95
N GLY A 297 11.72 -17.72 41.31
CA GLY A 297 12.27 -17.15 42.53
C GLY A 297 13.79 -17.04 42.43
N ARG A 298 14.53 -17.74 43.31
CA ARG A 298 16.01 -17.77 43.29
C ARG A 298 16.60 -18.97 42.56
N ASN A 299 15.78 -19.88 42.06
CA ASN A 299 16.23 -21.13 41.45
C ASN A 299 16.17 -21.05 39.93
N VAL A 300 17.26 -21.45 39.27
CA VAL A 300 17.26 -21.67 37.82
C VAL A 300 16.51 -22.97 37.52
N ALA A 301 15.40 -22.85 36.79
CA ALA A 301 14.60 -23.96 36.31
C ALA A 301 14.98 -24.28 34.85
N GLN A 302 15.29 -25.55 34.57
CA GLN A 302 15.46 -26.03 33.19
C GLN A 302 14.10 -26.37 32.57
N ALA A 303 13.21 -25.38 32.50
CA ALA A 303 11.96 -25.53 31.77
C ALA A 303 12.24 -25.40 30.27
N GLU A 304 11.86 -26.40 29.49
CA GLU A 304 12.01 -26.33 28.03
C GLU A 304 10.88 -25.50 27.40
N ARG A 305 9.70 -25.55 28.03
CA ARG A 305 8.48 -24.90 27.54
C ARG A 305 7.70 -24.32 28.72
N ILE A 306 7.31 -23.05 28.59
CA ILE A 306 6.36 -22.39 29.46
C ILE A 306 5.11 -22.09 28.63
N ASN A 307 3.96 -22.56 29.10
CA ASN A 307 2.66 -22.26 28.50
C ASN A 307 1.88 -21.40 29.49
N VAL A 308 1.41 -20.24 29.05
CA VAL A 308 0.54 -19.35 29.79
C VAL A 308 -0.80 -19.30 29.08
N THR A 309 -1.88 -19.64 29.76
CA THR A 309 -3.25 -19.46 29.27
C THR A 309 -3.90 -18.36 30.09
N SER A 310 -4.64 -17.45 29.45
CA SER A 310 -5.22 -16.28 30.13
C SER A 310 -6.45 -15.77 29.40
N THR A 311 -7.41 -15.20 30.13
CA THR A 311 -8.59 -14.59 29.51
C THR A 311 -8.32 -13.22 28.91
N LYS A 312 -7.27 -12.52 29.39
CA LYS A 312 -6.73 -11.28 28.83
C LYS A 312 -5.23 -11.18 29.05
N MET A 313 -4.53 -10.53 28.14
CA MET A 313 -3.08 -10.32 28.21
C MET A 313 -2.69 -8.94 27.70
N ASN A 314 -1.84 -8.24 28.46
CA ASN A 314 -1.09 -7.08 27.99
C ASN A 314 0.39 -7.47 27.95
N MET A 315 1.05 -7.30 26.81
CA MET A 315 2.45 -7.67 26.64
C MET A 315 3.24 -6.53 26.03
N ASP A 316 4.34 -6.15 26.67
CA ASP A 316 5.32 -5.18 26.19
C ASP A 316 6.54 -5.93 25.67
N LEU A 317 6.97 -5.63 24.45
CA LEU A 317 8.25 -6.05 23.88
C LEU A 317 9.15 -4.85 23.76
N PHE A 318 10.33 -4.89 24.38
CA PHE A 318 11.24 -3.75 24.44
C PHE A 318 12.39 -3.86 23.43
N GLU A 319 12.93 -2.73 23.00
CA GLU A 319 14.15 -2.64 22.20
C GLU A 319 15.38 -3.21 22.90
N THR A 320 15.36 -3.27 24.24
CA THR A 320 16.36 -3.93 25.09
C THR A 320 16.33 -5.46 24.98
N ARG A 321 15.41 -6.02 24.19
CA ARG A 321 15.11 -7.46 24.01
C ARG A 321 14.41 -8.10 25.20
N GLU A 322 13.88 -7.29 26.11
CA GLU A 322 13.07 -7.75 27.23
C GLU A 322 11.60 -7.89 26.83
N MET A 323 10.86 -8.67 27.61
CA MET A 323 9.41 -8.79 27.50
C MET A 323 8.76 -8.74 28.88
N ASP A 324 7.70 -7.95 29.01
CA ASP A 324 6.80 -7.96 30.15
C ASP A 324 5.40 -8.39 29.71
N ALA A 325 4.82 -9.39 30.36
CA ALA A 325 3.46 -9.83 30.10
C ALA A 325 2.64 -9.87 31.40
N ARG A 326 1.51 -9.16 31.38
CA ARG A 326 0.53 -9.11 32.46
C ARG A 326 -0.71 -9.86 32.00
N THR A 327 -1.12 -10.86 32.77
CA THR A 327 -2.20 -11.77 32.39
C THR A 327 -3.28 -11.82 33.46
N ASN A 328 -4.54 -11.93 33.03
CA ASN A 328 -5.71 -12.02 33.90
C ASN A 328 -6.31 -13.43 33.84
N GLN A 329 -6.78 -13.93 35.00
CA GLN A 329 -7.34 -15.27 35.20
C GLN A 329 -6.52 -16.33 34.47
N SER A 330 -5.24 -16.39 34.83
CA SER A 330 -4.26 -17.11 34.06
C SER A 330 -3.77 -18.37 34.75
N HIS A 331 -3.41 -19.33 33.92
CA HIS A 331 -2.79 -20.58 34.31
C HIS A 331 -1.46 -20.73 33.58
N ILE A 332 -0.37 -20.83 34.36
CA ILE A 332 0.99 -21.05 33.86
C ILE A 332 1.33 -22.51 34.10
N SER A 333 1.72 -23.22 33.05
CA SER A 333 2.26 -24.58 33.11
C SER A 333 3.70 -24.58 32.60
N MET A 334 4.60 -25.16 33.38
CA MET A 334 6.01 -25.32 33.04
C MET A 334 6.36 -26.80 33.07
N MET A 335 6.99 -27.28 32.00
CA MET A 335 7.45 -28.65 31.91
C MET A 335 8.97 -28.67 31.82
N THR A 336 9.58 -29.40 32.75
CA THR A 336 10.99 -29.80 32.72
C THR A 336 11.08 -31.29 32.36
N ASN A 337 12.29 -31.81 32.22
CA ASN A 337 12.51 -33.23 31.85
C ASN A 337 11.96 -34.23 32.87
N SER A 338 11.78 -33.83 34.13
CA SER A 338 11.38 -34.73 35.21
C SER A 338 10.16 -34.26 36.01
N THR A 339 9.71 -33.01 35.82
CA THR A 339 8.64 -32.42 36.63
C THR A 339 7.78 -31.44 35.83
N THR A 340 6.48 -31.44 36.12
CA THR A 340 5.51 -30.43 35.66
C THR A 340 5.12 -29.55 36.85
N ALA A 341 5.28 -28.23 36.70
CA ALA A 341 4.81 -27.25 37.68
C ALA A 341 3.68 -26.43 37.05
N SER A 342 2.62 -26.18 37.81
CA SER A 342 1.48 -25.38 37.35
C SER A 342 1.02 -24.38 38.40
N LEU A 343 0.73 -23.16 37.99
CA LEU A 343 0.22 -22.08 38.84
C LEU A 343 -1.06 -21.51 38.24
N THR A 344 -2.08 -21.32 39.06
CA THR A 344 -3.34 -20.66 38.68
C THR A 344 -3.52 -19.44 39.57
N SER A 345 -3.79 -18.29 38.97
CA SER A 345 -3.96 -17.02 39.68
C SER A 345 -4.94 -16.12 38.93
N LEU A 346 -5.58 -15.20 39.65
CA LEU A 346 -6.31 -14.09 39.03
C LEU A 346 -5.38 -13.17 38.24
N TYR A 347 -4.12 -13.10 38.63
CA TYR A 347 -3.11 -12.27 37.99
C TYR A 347 -1.75 -12.95 38.00
N HIS A 348 -1.11 -13.03 36.83
CA HIS A 348 0.32 -13.32 36.74
C HIS A 348 1.04 -12.20 35.99
N HIS A 349 2.21 -11.84 36.50
CA HIS A 349 3.19 -11.01 35.82
C HIS A 349 4.37 -11.89 35.42
N LEU A 350 4.68 -11.88 34.13
CA LEU A 350 5.81 -12.59 33.55
C LEU A 350 6.79 -11.54 33.02
N HIS A 351 8.03 -11.59 33.49
CA HIS A 351 9.13 -10.81 32.96
C HIS A 351 10.16 -11.76 32.35
N VAL A 352 10.58 -11.49 31.11
CA VAL A 352 11.61 -12.25 30.41
C VAL A 352 12.75 -11.31 30.06
N SER A 353 13.93 -11.57 30.62
CA SER A 353 15.17 -10.87 30.31
C SER A 353 16.25 -11.87 29.88
N GLY A 354 17.01 -11.50 28.84
CA GLY A 354 18.09 -12.33 28.30
C GLY A 354 17.64 -13.51 27.42
N GLY A 355 18.58 -14.00 26.59
CA GLY A 355 18.34 -15.09 25.63
C GLY A 355 17.69 -14.64 24.32
N VAL A 356 17.42 -15.61 23.44
CA VAL A 356 16.67 -15.41 22.18
C VAL A 356 15.36 -16.19 22.26
N PRO A 357 14.39 -15.76 23.08
CA PRO A 357 13.14 -16.50 23.24
C PRO A 357 12.38 -16.49 21.91
N LYS A 358 11.92 -17.67 21.49
CA LYS A 358 10.82 -17.74 20.52
C LYS A 358 9.54 -17.82 21.33
N MET A 359 8.63 -16.90 21.02
CA MET A 359 7.33 -16.81 21.65
C MET A 359 6.26 -17.04 20.59
N MET A 360 5.17 -17.66 20.99
CA MET A 360 4.03 -17.89 20.13
C MET A 360 2.78 -17.56 20.93
N LEU A 361 2.10 -16.48 20.55
CA LEU A 361 0.82 -16.09 21.10
C LEU A 361 -0.28 -16.59 20.16
N LEU A 362 -1.20 -17.35 20.71
CA LEU A 362 -2.28 -18.02 19.99
C LEU A 362 -3.61 -17.47 20.50
N THR A 363 -4.43 -17.03 19.57
CA THR A 363 -5.86 -16.77 19.76
C THR A 363 -6.64 -17.52 18.69
N GLY A 364 -7.97 -17.61 18.83
CA GLY A 364 -8.89 -18.34 17.93
C GLY A 364 -8.35 -18.61 16.52
N ASN A 365 -8.26 -17.59 15.67
CA ASN A 365 -7.74 -17.72 14.30
C ASN A 365 -6.42 -16.98 14.04
N LEU A 366 -5.78 -16.40 15.07
CA LEU A 366 -4.56 -15.61 14.95
C LEU A 366 -3.41 -16.26 15.71
N THR A 367 -2.30 -16.43 15.00
CA THR A 367 -1.01 -16.84 15.57
C THR A 367 -0.03 -15.69 15.42
N ILE A 368 0.58 -15.28 16.53
CA ILE A 368 1.63 -14.27 16.55
C ILE A 368 2.93 -14.96 16.97
N ASN A 369 3.83 -15.17 16.01
CA ASN A 369 5.17 -15.68 16.29
C ASN A 369 6.11 -14.51 16.53
N ILE A 370 6.76 -14.49 17.67
CA ILE A 370 7.73 -13.45 18.03
C ILE A 370 9.09 -14.13 18.18
N SER A 371 10.08 -13.55 17.52
CA SER A 371 11.47 -13.98 17.64
C SER A 371 12.34 -12.78 17.93
N THR A 372 13.12 -12.86 19.00
CA THR A 372 14.14 -11.88 19.29
C THR A 372 15.27 -12.01 18.26
N LYS A 373 15.79 -10.89 17.79
CA LYS A 373 16.86 -10.85 16.80
C LYS A 373 18.25 -10.82 17.47
N PRO A 374 19.29 -11.37 16.83
CA PRO A 374 20.69 -11.14 17.25
C PRO A 374 21.07 -9.65 17.10
N ALA A 375 22.23 -9.22 17.60
CA ALA A 375 22.54 -7.78 17.71
C ALA A 375 22.68 -7.01 16.40
N THR A 376 22.94 -7.69 15.27
CA THR A 376 23.10 -7.07 13.94
C THR A 376 22.36 -7.86 12.85
N PRO A 377 21.03 -7.89 12.86
CA PRO A 377 20.25 -8.52 11.81
C PRO A 377 20.12 -7.57 10.62
N PRO A 378 20.25 -8.04 9.37
CA PRO A 378 19.83 -7.25 8.24
C PRO A 378 18.32 -7.00 8.34
N GLN A 379 17.91 -5.73 8.42
CA GLN A 379 16.52 -5.36 8.21
C GLN A 379 16.22 -5.44 6.70
N PRO A 380 15.05 -5.94 6.29
CA PRO A 380 14.67 -5.88 4.89
C PRO A 380 14.50 -4.41 4.48
N THR A 381 14.95 -4.08 3.27
CA THR A 381 14.75 -2.74 2.72
C THR A 381 13.40 -2.65 2.02
N LEU A 382 12.92 -1.42 1.86
CA LEU A 382 11.91 -1.10 0.86
C LEU A 382 12.35 -1.62 -0.52
N PHE A 383 11.38 -1.85 -1.39
CA PHE A 383 11.66 -2.22 -2.77
C PHE A 383 12.32 -1.05 -3.50
N PRO A 384 13.14 -1.32 -4.53
CA PRO A 384 13.66 -0.28 -5.41
C PRO A 384 12.53 0.68 -5.81
N GLY A 385 12.79 1.98 -5.69
CA GLY A 385 11.82 2.99 -6.10
C GLY A 385 11.54 2.87 -7.59
N PHE A 386 10.34 3.28 -7.99
CA PHE A 386 10.03 3.39 -9.39
C PHE A 386 10.55 4.71 -9.94
N SER A 387 11.15 4.66 -11.12
CA SER A 387 11.69 5.83 -11.82
C SER A 387 10.88 6.09 -13.08
N ALA A 388 10.52 7.34 -13.34
CA ALA A 388 9.87 7.71 -14.58
C ALA A 388 10.76 7.34 -15.77
N PRO A 389 10.18 6.79 -16.86
CA PRO A 389 10.93 6.56 -18.08
C PRO A 389 11.58 7.85 -18.56
N PRO A 390 12.78 7.78 -19.18
CA PRO A 390 13.39 8.92 -19.82
C PRO A 390 12.43 9.57 -20.82
N ASP A 391 12.33 10.90 -20.80
CA ASP A 391 11.49 11.64 -21.74
C ASP A 391 12.09 11.63 -23.15
N LYS A 392 11.70 10.61 -23.92
CA LYS A 392 12.10 10.46 -25.34
C LYS A 392 11.45 11.54 -26.24
N PHE A 393 10.50 12.32 -25.71
CA PHE A 393 9.75 13.32 -26.46
C PHE A 393 10.23 14.75 -26.20
N ALA A 394 11.22 14.95 -25.30
CA ALA A 394 11.74 16.27 -24.93
C ALA A 394 12.24 17.10 -26.13
N THR A 395 12.75 16.43 -27.17
CA THR A 395 13.25 17.04 -28.42
C THR A 395 12.24 16.97 -29.57
N VAL A 396 11.09 16.34 -29.36
CA VAL A 396 10.09 16.08 -30.41
C VAL A 396 9.10 17.23 -30.44
N GLY A 397 9.30 18.23 -31.32
CA GLY A 397 8.35 19.33 -31.52
C GLY A 397 8.90 20.65 -32.05
N PRO A 398 8.04 21.65 -32.37
CA PRO A 398 8.53 22.98 -32.67
C PRO A 398 9.16 23.58 -31.40
N PRO A 399 10.24 24.37 -31.55
CA PRO A 399 10.81 25.14 -30.46
C PRO A 399 9.73 26.03 -29.83
N LYS A 400 9.76 26.11 -28.50
CA LYS A 400 8.90 26.90 -27.61
C LYS A 400 8.03 27.95 -28.33
N PHE A 401 6.71 27.84 -28.19
CA PHE A 401 5.87 29.01 -28.40
C PHE A 401 6.31 30.09 -27.39
N PRO A 402 6.59 31.33 -27.83
CA PRO A 402 6.71 32.44 -26.89
C PRO A 402 5.37 32.57 -26.17
N GLY A 403 5.43 32.69 -24.85
CA GLY A 403 4.25 32.76 -23.97
C GLY A 403 3.45 34.04 -24.11
#